data_AF-A0A958A063-F1
#
_entry.id   AF-A0A958A063-F1
#
_cell.length_a   1.000
_cell.length_b   1.000
_cell.length_c   1.000
_cell.angle_alpha   90.00
_cell.angle_beta   90.00
_cell.angle_gamma   90.00
#
_symmetry.space_group_name_H-M   'P 1'
#
loop_
_entity.id
_entity.type
_entity.pdbx_description
1 polymer ?
#
loop_
_entity_poly.entity_id
_entity_poly.type
_entity_poly.pdbx_seq_one_letter_code
_entity_poly.pdbx_strand_id
1 'polypeptide(L)'
;MSITKTDVQNKVKIATWSELKDRDPTYALVANVDLVVIRYDDNVSVLYGRCQHRGALMADGTIIGRNIVCGVHNWDYRYDTGVSEYHNTEFLHKFNAWIDRPTDAVYVDEQEIVAWRLEHPQPYHRDEYQGLYADIHGTPDEPHNKYIKHLAKNGLNKWGHHGQVSAMGVSMTELPRWEDINLVTAQLARRPLLDDAEVGTELIIGPKARKPLRLAIPLFVSDMSFGALSEEAKIALSRGAELAGTGICSGEGGMLPEEHAENSRYFYELASARFGWSLDKVEHVQAFHFKGGQGAKTGTGGHLPGNKVVGKIAQVRELPEGQPAVSPATFIDLKTVDDFRRVADEVREVSGGIPIGFKMSAQHIEADIDFGLAIGVDYIILDGRGGGTGAAPEIFKKNISVPTIPALARARK
;
A
#
# COMPACT_ATOMS: atom_id res chain seq x y z
N MET A 1 -9.39 -50.84 42.53
CA MET A 1 -10.76 -50.94 42.00
C MET A 1 -10.70 -50.70 40.50
N SER A 2 -11.01 -51.73 39.72
CA SER A 2 -11.02 -51.71 38.26
C SER A 2 -12.20 -50.85 37.79
N ILE A 3 -11.94 -49.77 37.07
CA ILE A 3 -12.97 -49.02 36.34
C ILE A 3 -13.01 -49.62 34.94
N THR A 4 -13.94 -50.54 34.71
CA THR A 4 -14.36 -50.95 33.37
C THR A 4 -15.09 -49.76 32.72
N LYS A 5 -14.43 -49.07 31.78
CA LYS A 5 -15.10 -48.22 30.79
C LYS A 5 -15.92 -49.16 29.89
N THR A 6 -17.23 -49.23 30.13
CA THR A 6 -18.18 -49.68 29.12
C THR A 6 -18.24 -48.58 28.06
N ASP A 7 -17.62 -48.83 26.90
CA ASP A 7 -17.79 -48.05 25.67
C ASP A 7 -19.27 -48.08 25.25
N VAL A 8 -20.02 -47.03 25.58
CA VAL A 8 -21.34 -46.80 25.00
C VAL A 8 -21.10 -46.10 23.66
N GLN A 9 -20.78 -46.86 22.62
CA GLN A 9 -20.65 -46.35 21.25
C GLN A 9 -22.00 -45.81 20.78
N ASN A 10 -22.13 -44.49 20.60
CA ASN A 10 -23.36 -43.91 20.07
C ASN A 10 -23.34 -44.01 18.54
N LYS A 11 -23.82 -45.13 18.01
CA LYS A 11 -23.84 -45.39 16.58
C LYS A 11 -24.90 -44.55 15.88
N VAL A 12 -24.48 -43.69 14.96
CA VAL A 12 -25.38 -42.87 14.13
C VAL A 12 -25.32 -43.34 12.69
N LYS A 13 -26.48 -43.57 12.07
CA LYS A 13 -26.59 -43.94 10.65
C LYS A 13 -26.23 -42.72 9.79
N ILE A 14 -25.27 -42.88 8.89
CA ILE A 14 -24.81 -41.80 8.00
C ILE A 14 -25.08 -42.05 6.51
N ALA A 15 -25.29 -43.31 6.11
CA ALA A 15 -25.64 -43.69 4.74
C ALA A 15 -26.37 -45.04 4.70
N THR A 16 -27.05 -45.32 3.60
CA THR A 16 -27.60 -46.64 3.26
C THR A 16 -26.55 -47.40 2.43
N TRP A 17 -26.19 -48.63 2.83
CA TRP A 17 -25.06 -49.35 2.20
C TRP A 17 -25.30 -49.66 0.73
N SER A 18 -26.50 -50.11 0.37
CA SER A 18 -26.88 -50.43 -1.01
C SER A 18 -26.90 -49.21 -1.96
N GLU A 19 -27.09 -48.00 -1.42
CA GLU A 19 -27.13 -46.75 -2.19
C GLU A 19 -25.74 -46.17 -2.47
N LEU A 20 -24.72 -46.56 -1.68
CA LEU A 20 -23.34 -46.14 -1.91
C LEU A 20 -22.79 -46.85 -3.14
N LYS A 21 -22.43 -46.07 -4.16
CA LYS A 21 -21.71 -46.58 -5.33
C LYS A 21 -20.26 -46.86 -4.97
N ASP A 22 -19.72 -47.91 -5.57
CA ASP A 22 -18.32 -48.28 -5.38
C ASP A 22 -17.39 -47.17 -5.89
N ARG A 23 -16.44 -46.74 -5.03
CA ARG A 23 -15.45 -45.70 -5.30
C ARG A 23 -16.05 -44.35 -5.74
N ASP A 24 -17.23 -44.01 -5.17
CA ASP A 24 -17.91 -42.73 -5.37
C ASP A 24 -18.03 -42.00 -4.02
N PRO A 25 -17.35 -40.85 -3.83
CA PRO A 25 -17.40 -40.09 -2.58
C PRO A 25 -18.82 -39.60 -2.28
N THR A 26 -19.31 -39.84 -1.06
CA THR A 26 -20.65 -39.43 -0.63
C THR A 26 -20.56 -38.54 0.61
N TYR A 27 -21.33 -37.46 0.65
CA TYR A 27 -21.35 -36.54 1.78
C TYR A 27 -22.17 -37.07 2.96
N ALA A 28 -21.70 -36.85 4.19
CA ALA A 28 -22.48 -37.00 5.41
C ALA A 28 -22.15 -35.88 6.41
N LEU A 29 -23.06 -35.62 7.36
CA LEU A 29 -22.89 -34.59 8.40
C LEU A 29 -23.26 -35.17 9.76
N VAL A 30 -22.32 -35.09 10.72
CA VAL A 30 -22.54 -35.53 12.10
C VAL A 30 -21.94 -34.50 13.05
N ALA A 31 -22.68 -34.10 14.08
CA ALA A 31 -22.23 -33.13 15.10
C ALA A 31 -21.61 -31.82 14.56
N ASN A 32 -22.05 -31.36 13.38
CA ASN A 32 -21.48 -30.22 12.63
C ASN A 32 -20.06 -30.44 12.07
N VAL A 33 -19.66 -31.69 11.85
CA VAL A 33 -18.45 -32.08 11.13
C VAL A 33 -18.84 -32.67 9.77
N ASP A 34 -18.30 -32.09 8.69
CA ASP A 34 -18.48 -32.64 7.35
C ASP A 34 -17.68 -33.93 7.22
N LEU A 35 -18.29 -34.97 6.65
CA LEU A 35 -17.68 -36.29 6.44
C LEU A 35 -17.74 -36.65 4.96
N VAL A 36 -16.75 -37.43 4.52
CA VAL A 36 -16.79 -38.11 3.22
C VAL A 36 -16.81 -39.63 3.45
N VAL A 37 -17.84 -40.26 2.89
CA VAL A 37 -18.11 -41.69 2.97
C VAL A 37 -17.73 -42.30 1.63
N ILE A 38 -16.82 -43.28 1.67
CA ILE A 38 -16.29 -43.91 0.46
C ILE A 38 -16.47 -45.42 0.63
N ARG A 39 -17.33 -46.00 -0.20
CA ARG A 39 -17.40 -47.45 -0.38
C ARG A 39 -16.27 -47.90 -1.30
N TYR A 40 -15.59 -48.98 -0.94
CA TYR A 40 -14.66 -49.66 -1.83
C TYR A 40 -14.74 -51.16 -1.59
N ASP A 41 -15.10 -51.89 -2.64
CA ASP A 41 -15.34 -53.32 -2.60
C ASP A 41 -16.40 -53.66 -1.52
N ASP A 42 -16.02 -54.43 -0.50
CA ASP A 42 -16.84 -54.81 0.65
C ASP A 42 -16.57 -53.98 1.92
N ASN A 43 -15.83 -52.88 1.79
CA ASN A 43 -15.41 -52.03 2.89
C ASN A 43 -15.98 -50.61 2.75
N VAL A 44 -15.90 -49.86 3.85
CA VAL A 44 -16.23 -48.43 3.89
C VAL A 44 -15.12 -47.67 4.59
N SER A 45 -14.87 -46.43 4.17
CA SER A 45 -14.07 -45.48 4.94
C SER A 45 -14.84 -44.18 5.09
N VAL A 46 -14.78 -43.64 6.30
CA VAL A 46 -15.37 -42.35 6.64
C VAL A 46 -14.24 -41.46 7.09
N LEU A 47 -13.96 -40.43 6.30
CA LEU A 47 -12.89 -39.47 6.55
C LEU A 47 -13.49 -38.11 6.88
N TYR A 48 -12.68 -37.23 7.47
CA TYR A 48 -12.98 -35.81 7.53
C TYR A 48 -13.27 -35.29 6.11
N GLY A 49 -14.41 -34.64 5.96
CA GLY A 49 -15.04 -34.37 4.67
C GLY A 49 -14.52 -33.14 3.95
N ARG A 50 -13.45 -32.48 4.43
CA ARG A 50 -12.89 -31.29 3.80
C ARG A 50 -11.40 -31.40 3.54
N CYS A 51 -10.98 -30.89 2.40
CA CYS A 51 -9.57 -30.78 2.06
C CYS A 51 -8.84 -29.82 3.02
N GLN A 52 -7.63 -30.18 3.48
CA GLN A 52 -6.81 -29.36 4.37
C GLN A 52 -6.35 -28.03 3.75
N HIS A 53 -6.25 -27.91 2.41
CA HIS A 53 -5.71 -26.69 1.78
C HIS A 53 -6.77 -25.65 1.44
N ARG A 54 -7.91 -26.08 0.88
CA ARG A 54 -8.98 -25.17 0.39
C ARG A 54 -10.33 -25.37 1.08
N GLY A 55 -10.44 -26.29 2.04
CA GLY A 55 -11.69 -26.55 2.74
C GLY A 55 -12.83 -27.08 1.85
N ALA A 56 -12.54 -27.45 0.61
CA ALA A 56 -13.52 -27.99 -0.34
C ALA A 56 -14.08 -29.32 0.17
N LEU A 57 -15.35 -29.59 -0.09
CA LEU A 57 -15.95 -30.88 0.26
C LEU A 57 -15.26 -31.98 -0.54
N MET A 58 -14.74 -32.98 0.17
CA MET A 58 -14.15 -34.16 -0.45
C MET A 58 -15.22 -35.04 -1.10
N ALA A 59 -16.48 -34.91 -0.70
CA ALA A 59 -17.61 -35.52 -1.38
C ALA A 59 -17.80 -35.00 -2.82
N ASP A 60 -17.33 -33.79 -3.14
CA ASP A 60 -17.29 -33.25 -4.52
C ASP A 60 -16.00 -33.66 -5.27
N GLY A 61 -15.14 -34.46 -4.63
CA GLY A 61 -13.91 -34.97 -5.19
C GLY A 61 -14.13 -36.16 -6.13
N THR A 62 -13.03 -36.70 -6.65
CA THR A 62 -13.05 -37.89 -7.51
C THR A 62 -12.04 -38.92 -7.04
N ILE A 63 -12.31 -40.20 -7.27
CA ILE A 63 -11.33 -41.26 -6.99
C ILE A 63 -10.40 -41.45 -8.20
N ILE A 64 -9.10 -41.33 -7.97
CA ILE A 64 -8.04 -41.64 -8.95
C ILE A 64 -7.09 -42.65 -8.32
N GLY A 65 -7.09 -43.87 -8.87
CA GLY A 65 -6.29 -44.97 -8.31
C GLY A 65 -6.72 -45.33 -6.89
N ARG A 66 -5.85 -45.11 -5.91
CA ARG A 66 -6.12 -45.33 -4.47
C ARG A 66 -6.48 -44.06 -3.70
N ASN A 67 -6.57 -42.94 -4.41
CA ASN A 67 -6.73 -41.64 -3.79
C ASN A 67 -8.09 -41.05 -4.07
N ILE A 68 -8.63 -40.39 -3.06
CA ILE A 68 -9.62 -39.34 -3.25
C ILE A 68 -8.89 -38.02 -3.55
N VAL A 69 -9.28 -37.39 -4.64
CA VAL A 69 -8.66 -36.18 -5.17
C VAL A 69 -9.62 -35.01 -5.01
N CYS A 70 -9.15 -33.94 -4.37
CA CYS A 70 -9.91 -32.72 -4.15
C CYS A 70 -10.31 -32.07 -5.48
N GLY A 71 -11.59 -31.80 -5.69
CA GLY A 71 -12.13 -31.22 -6.93
C GLY A 71 -11.71 -29.78 -7.23
N VAL A 72 -11.03 -29.08 -6.31
CA VAL A 72 -10.65 -27.67 -6.48
C VAL A 72 -9.17 -27.47 -6.87
N HIS A 73 -8.25 -28.26 -6.29
CA HIS A 73 -6.82 -28.08 -6.52
C HIS A 73 -6.04 -29.41 -6.63
N ASN A 74 -6.74 -30.49 -6.92
CA ASN A 74 -6.20 -31.81 -7.28
C ASN A 74 -5.23 -32.45 -6.28
N TRP A 75 -5.31 -32.07 -4.99
CA TRP A 75 -4.53 -32.74 -3.95
C TRP A 75 -5.15 -34.09 -3.56
N ASP A 76 -4.30 -35.04 -3.20
CA ASP A 76 -4.65 -36.43 -2.96
C ASP A 76 -4.67 -36.79 -1.46
N TYR A 77 -5.57 -37.71 -1.13
CA TYR A 77 -5.53 -38.47 0.11
C TYR A 77 -5.92 -39.90 -0.22
N ARG A 78 -5.25 -40.90 0.35
CA ARG A 78 -5.68 -42.29 0.18
C ARG A 78 -7.06 -42.50 0.78
N TYR A 79 -8.00 -43.06 0.02
CA TYR A 79 -9.38 -43.23 0.54
C TYR A 79 -9.46 -44.22 1.71
N ASP A 80 -8.49 -45.13 1.83
CA ASP A 80 -8.48 -46.18 2.86
C ASP A 80 -7.82 -45.75 4.17
N THR A 81 -6.93 -44.75 4.14
CA THR A 81 -6.20 -44.27 5.33
C THR A 81 -6.42 -42.79 5.64
N GLY A 82 -6.81 -42.00 4.66
CA GLY A 82 -6.88 -40.54 4.74
C GLY A 82 -5.54 -39.83 4.55
N VAL A 83 -4.42 -40.56 4.41
CA VAL A 83 -3.06 -39.99 4.32
C VAL A 83 -2.69 -39.68 2.86
N SER A 84 -2.11 -38.52 2.58
CA SER A 84 -1.58 -38.20 1.25
C SER A 84 -0.42 -39.12 0.87
N GLU A 85 -0.38 -39.59 -0.38
CA GLU A 85 0.71 -40.45 -0.86
C GLU A 85 2.01 -39.68 -1.10
N TYR A 86 1.91 -38.37 -1.35
CA TYR A 86 3.06 -37.52 -1.64
C TYR A 86 3.59 -36.78 -0.41
N HIS A 87 2.74 -36.57 0.61
CA HIS A 87 3.12 -35.86 1.83
C HIS A 87 2.44 -36.47 3.06
N ASN A 88 3.06 -37.50 3.66
CA ASN A 88 2.47 -38.30 4.73
C ASN A 88 2.14 -37.55 6.03
N THR A 89 2.58 -36.29 6.17
CA THR A 89 2.21 -35.40 7.27
C THR A 89 0.83 -34.77 7.08
N GLU A 90 0.30 -34.80 5.84
CA GLU A 90 -1.03 -34.31 5.50
C GLU A 90 -2.02 -35.48 5.42
N PHE A 91 -3.07 -35.40 6.23
CA PHE A 91 -4.09 -36.42 6.28
C PHE A 91 -5.48 -35.86 6.62
N LEU A 92 -6.50 -36.56 6.13
CA LEU A 92 -7.87 -36.48 6.58
C LEU A 92 -8.05 -37.47 7.73
N HIS A 93 -8.56 -37.00 8.87
CA HIS A 93 -8.81 -37.89 9.99
C HIS A 93 -9.81 -38.99 9.59
N LYS A 94 -9.48 -40.26 9.87
CA LYS A 94 -10.34 -41.41 9.59
C LYS A 94 -11.12 -41.77 10.85
N PHE A 95 -12.44 -41.75 10.75
CA PHE A 95 -13.34 -42.12 11.83
C PHE A 95 -13.66 -43.62 11.80
N ASN A 96 -14.04 -44.18 12.95
CA ASN A 96 -14.55 -45.55 13.01
C ASN A 96 -15.89 -45.63 12.28
N ALA A 97 -16.02 -46.66 11.45
CA ALA A 97 -17.23 -46.90 10.66
C ALA A 97 -17.55 -48.40 10.59
N TRP A 98 -18.85 -48.72 10.58
CA TRP A 98 -19.34 -50.11 10.53
C TRP A 98 -20.43 -50.27 9.49
N ILE A 99 -20.40 -51.40 8.78
CA ILE A 99 -21.44 -51.81 7.84
C ILE A 99 -22.37 -52.76 8.59
N ASP A 100 -23.65 -52.41 8.68
CA ASP A 100 -24.72 -53.29 9.15
C ASP A 100 -25.51 -53.78 7.93
N ARG A 101 -25.17 -54.98 7.44
CA ARG A 101 -25.80 -55.58 6.25
C ARG A 101 -27.28 -55.93 6.48
N PRO A 102 -27.68 -56.52 7.62
CA PRO A 102 -29.10 -56.74 7.92
C PRO A 102 -29.99 -55.50 7.84
N THR A 103 -29.49 -54.33 8.26
CA THR A 103 -30.26 -53.07 8.26
C THR A 103 -29.91 -52.14 7.10
N ASP A 104 -29.06 -52.60 6.18
CA ASP A 104 -28.57 -51.88 5.00
C ASP A 104 -28.02 -50.48 5.35
N ALA A 105 -27.19 -50.38 6.39
CA ALA A 105 -26.76 -49.11 6.95
C ALA A 105 -25.25 -49.02 7.17
N VAL A 106 -24.71 -47.82 7.03
CA VAL A 106 -23.36 -47.44 7.47
C VAL A 106 -23.48 -46.57 8.71
N TYR A 107 -22.77 -46.96 9.77
CA TYR A 107 -22.75 -46.28 11.05
C TYR A 107 -21.38 -45.69 11.35
N VAL A 108 -21.35 -44.60 12.11
CA VAL A 108 -20.15 -44.01 12.74
C VAL A 108 -20.38 -43.80 14.23
N ASP A 109 -19.30 -43.58 14.97
CA ASP A 109 -19.37 -43.20 16.38
C ASP A 109 -19.51 -41.68 16.51
N GLU A 110 -20.68 -41.22 16.93
CA GLU A 110 -20.92 -39.79 17.14
C GLU A 110 -20.04 -39.22 18.25
N GLN A 111 -19.72 -40.01 19.30
CA GLN A 111 -18.88 -39.52 20.40
C GLN A 111 -17.44 -39.28 19.95
N GLU A 112 -16.91 -40.13 19.07
CA GLU A 112 -15.61 -39.93 18.43
C GLU A 112 -15.59 -38.62 17.64
N ILE A 113 -16.60 -38.39 16.81
CA ILE A 113 -16.69 -37.18 15.98
C ILE A 113 -16.84 -35.92 16.83
N VAL A 114 -17.65 -35.97 17.90
CA VAL A 114 -17.80 -34.86 18.85
C VAL A 114 -16.47 -34.56 19.55
N ALA A 115 -15.76 -35.59 20.03
CA ALA A 115 -14.46 -35.43 20.67
C ALA A 115 -13.43 -34.82 19.70
N TRP A 116 -13.35 -35.36 18.48
CA TRP A 116 -12.48 -34.83 17.43
C TRP A 116 -12.78 -33.37 17.12
N ARG A 117 -14.06 -32.99 17.00
CA ARG A 117 -14.49 -31.61 16.75
C ARG A 117 -14.09 -30.64 17.87
N LEU A 118 -14.13 -31.08 19.13
CA LEU A 118 -13.73 -30.24 20.27
C LEU A 118 -12.22 -29.95 20.24
N GLU A 119 -11.41 -30.91 19.80
CA GLU A 119 -9.97 -30.76 19.58
C GLU A 119 -9.66 -30.00 18.27
N HIS A 120 -10.56 -30.07 17.28
CA HIS A 120 -10.42 -29.45 15.96
C HIS A 120 -11.66 -28.58 15.64
N PRO A 121 -11.77 -27.37 16.23
CA PRO A 121 -12.88 -26.47 15.95
C PRO A 121 -13.01 -26.19 14.46
N GLN A 122 -14.23 -26.32 13.93
CA GLN A 122 -14.47 -26.14 12.50
C GLN A 122 -14.27 -24.66 12.12
N PRO A 123 -13.47 -24.36 11.07
CA PRO A 123 -13.08 -22.98 10.76
C PRO A 123 -14.16 -22.17 10.03
N TYR A 124 -15.39 -22.68 9.94
CA TYR A 124 -16.51 -22.08 9.21
C TYR A 124 -17.77 -22.03 10.08
N HIS A 125 -18.54 -20.96 9.91
CA HIS A 125 -19.86 -20.80 10.52
C HIS A 125 -20.94 -21.11 9.49
N ARG A 126 -21.54 -22.29 9.58
CA ARG A 126 -22.50 -22.81 8.57
C ARG A 126 -23.68 -21.86 8.32
N ASP A 127 -24.13 -21.16 9.35
CA ASP A 127 -25.31 -20.28 9.31
C ASP A 127 -24.98 -18.84 8.86
N GLU A 128 -23.70 -18.52 8.60
CA GLU A 128 -23.27 -17.21 8.11
C GLU A 128 -23.21 -17.13 6.57
N TYR A 129 -23.12 -15.91 6.05
CA TYR A 129 -22.88 -15.64 4.62
C TYR A 129 -21.60 -16.34 4.13
N GLN A 130 -21.69 -17.01 2.98
CA GLN A 130 -20.74 -18.01 2.42
C GLN A 130 -20.70 -19.36 3.14
N GLY A 131 -21.03 -19.45 4.43
CA GLY A 131 -21.27 -20.70 5.17
C GLY A 131 -20.31 -21.85 4.83
N LEU A 132 -20.86 -22.87 4.18
CA LEU A 132 -20.14 -24.08 3.72
C LEU A 132 -18.98 -23.78 2.72
N TYR A 133 -19.06 -22.68 1.97
CA TYR A 133 -18.13 -22.30 0.91
C TYR A 133 -17.17 -21.16 1.31
N ALA A 134 -17.08 -20.84 2.60
CA ALA A 134 -16.17 -19.81 3.08
C ALA A 134 -14.71 -20.18 2.81
N ASP A 135 -14.05 -19.45 1.90
CA ASP A 135 -12.59 -19.54 1.75
C ASP A 135 -11.92 -18.71 2.86
N ILE A 136 -11.29 -19.45 3.78
CA ILE A 136 -10.62 -18.98 5.00
C ILE A 136 -9.11 -18.77 4.82
N HIS A 137 -8.52 -19.40 3.81
CA HIS A 137 -7.07 -19.40 3.65
C HIS A 137 -6.63 -18.17 2.86
N GLY A 138 -7.36 -17.80 1.79
CA GLY A 138 -6.88 -16.83 0.80
C GLY A 138 -5.61 -17.35 0.11
N THR A 139 -5.48 -17.14 -1.19
CA THR A 139 -4.35 -17.70 -1.95
C THR A 139 -3.43 -16.61 -2.48
N PRO A 140 -2.15 -16.91 -2.74
CA PRO A 140 -1.25 -16.00 -3.46
C PRO A 140 -1.80 -15.60 -4.84
N ASP A 141 -2.58 -16.47 -5.47
CA ASP A 141 -3.21 -16.24 -6.78
C ASP A 141 -4.35 -15.20 -6.71
N GLU A 142 -4.95 -15.02 -5.51
CA GLU A 142 -6.04 -14.07 -5.27
C GLU A 142 -5.72 -13.15 -4.08
N PRO A 143 -4.66 -12.32 -4.18
CA PRO A 143 -4.14 -11.54 -3.05
C PRO A 143 -5.14 -10.52 -2.50
N HIS A 144 -6.19 -10.20 -3.27
CA HIS A 144 -7.22 -9.22 -2.92
C HIS A 144 -8.53 -9.85 -2.43
N ASN A 145 -8.70 -11.17 -2.45
CA ASN A 145 -9.99 -11.79 -2.12
C ASN A 145 -10.45 -11.48 -0.68
N LYS A 146 -9.52 -11.53 0.28
CA LYS A 146 -9.81 -11.10 1.68
C LYS A 146 -10.25 -9.64 1.78
N TYR A 147 -9.62 -8.76 1.01
CA TYR A 147 -9.97 -7.34 0.96
C TYR A 147 -11.36 -7.13 0.35
N ILE A 148 -11.66 -7.79 -0.78
CA ILE A 148 -12.97 -7.74 -1.45
C ILE A 148 -14.07 -8.26 -0.52
N LYS A 149 -13.87 -9.43 0.12
CA LYS A 149 -14.82 -10.00 1.10
C LYS A 149 -15.06 -9.04 2.27
N HIS A 150 -13.99 -8.40 2.77
CA HIS A 150 -14.13 -7.41 3.84
C HIS A 150 -14.98 -6.21 3.40
N LEU A 151 -14.72 -5.64 2.21
CA LEU A 151 -15.51 -4.54 1.65
C LEU A 151 -16.96 -4.94 1.44
N ALA A 152 -17.23 -6.15 0.93
CA ALA A 152 -18.59 -6.66 0.75
C ALA A 152 -19.34 -6.81 2.08
N LYS A 153 -18.68 -7.30 3.14
CA LYS A 153 -19.29 -7.51 4.46
C LYS A 153 -19.49 -6.22 5.25
N ASN A 154 -18.55 -5.28 5.17
CA ASN A 154 -18.50 -4.09 6.04
C ASN A 154 -18.84 -2.78 5.33
N GLY A 155 -19.00 -2.80 4.01
CA GLY A 155 -19.09 -1.61 3.19
C GLY A 155 -17.82 -0.75 3.25
N LEU A 156 -17.96 0.52 2.88
CA LEU A 156 -16.87 1.49 2.88
C LEU A 156 -16.68 2.18 4.23
N ASN A 157 -17.56 1.99 5.21
CA ASN A 157 -17.56 2.74 6.47
C ASN A 157 -16.29 2.53 7.33
N LYS A 158 -15.59 1.42 7.12
CA LYS A 158 -14.31 1.10 7.79
C LYS A 158 -13.08 1.57 7.01
N TRP A 159 -13.28 2.17 5.83
CA TRP A 159 -12.23 2.67 4.95
C TRP A 159 -12.43 4.18 4.77
N GLY A 160 -11.34 4.95 4.79
CA GLY A 160 -11.43 6.40 4.61
C GLY A 160 -12.06 6.77 3.26
N HIS A 161 -12.50 8.02 3.09
CA HIS A 161 -13.14 8.50 1.84
C HIS A 161 -12.33 8.19 0.57
N HIS A 162 -11.00 8.07 0.68
CA HIS A 162 -10.09 7.74 -0.42
C HIS A 162 -9.58 6.28 -0.42
N GLY A 163 -10.17 5.40 0.38
CA GLY A 163 -9.72 4.03 0.58
C GLY A 163 -8.56 3.93 1.59
N GLN A 164 -7.69 2.93 1.41
CA GLN A 164 -6.53 2.71 2.28
C GLN A 164 -5.52 3.85 2.14
N VAL A 165 -5.07 4.40 3.26
CA VAL A 165 -4.08 5.49 3.31
C VAL A 165 -2.84 4.98 4.03
N SER A 166 -1.66 5.25 3.48
CA SER A 166 -0.38 4.98 4.15
C SER A 166 0.58 6.16 4.02
N ALA A 167 1.58 6.19 4.90
CA ALA A 167 2.70 7.13 4.83
C ALA A 167 3.80 6.61 3.90
N MET A 168 4.79 7.47 3.62
CA MET A 168 5.97 7.21 2.80
C MET A 168 5.65 6.84 1.33
N GLY A 169 6.68 6.70 0.51
CA GLY A 169 6.59 6.37 -0.92
C GLY A 169 6.30 4.90 -1.21
N VAL A 170 6.47 4.50 -2.48
CA VAL A 170 6.54 3.08 -2.87
C VAL A 170 7.91 2.50 -2.46
N SER A 171 8.02 1.18 -2.39
CA SER A 171 9.30 0.54 -2.08
C SER A 171 10.35 0.91 -3.11
N MET A 172 11.54 1.30 -2.66
CA MET A 172 12.66 1.63 -3.57
C MET A 172 13.09 0.43 -4.42
N THR A 173 12.81 -0.81 -3.97
CA THR A 173 13.08 -2.03 -4.75
C THR A 173 12.18 -2.17 -5.98
N GLU A 174 11.06 -1.43 -6.05
CA GLU A 174 10.14 -1.42 -7.18
C GLU A 174 10.47 -0.32 -8.21
N LEU A 175 11.53 0.47 -7.98
CA LEU A 175 11.90 1.62 -8.81
C LEU A 175 13.29 1.42 -9.45
N PRO A 176 13.54 2.06 -10.62
CA PRO A 176 14.89 2.16 -11.16
C PRO A 176 15.83 2.75 -10.13
N ARG A 177 17.01 2.15 -9.96
CA ARG A 177 17.98 2.56 -8.94
C ARG A 177 19.13 3.35 -9.54
N TRP A 178 19.71 4.25 -8.76
CA TRP A 178 20.83 5.06 -9.21
C TRP A 178 22.08 4.22 -9.47
N GLU A 179 22.22 3.10 -8.76
CA GLU A 179 23.29 2.11 -8.90
C GLU A 179 23.21 1.33 -10.22
N ASP A 180 22.08 1.38 -10.92
CA ASP A 180 21.90 0.75 -12.23
C ASP A 180 22.35 1.68 -13.38
N ILE A 181 22.82 2.90 -13.07
CA ILE A 181 23.33 3.87 -14.06
C ILE A 181 24.85 3.73 -14.19
N ASN A 182 25.34 3.59 -15.42
CA ASN A 182 26.76 3.66 -15.74
C ASN A 182 27.16 5.10 -16.14
N LEU A 183 28.21 5.63 -15.51
CA LEU A 183 28.79 6.92 -15.89
C LEU A 183 29.88 6.71 -16.96
N VAL A 184 29.75 7.38 -18.09
CA VAL A 184 30.78 7.37 -19.15
C VAL A 184 31.88 8.36 -18.78
N THR A 185 33.10 7.87 -18.63
CA THR A 185 34.24 8.68 -18.19
C THR A 185 34.90 9.45 -19.33
N ALA A 186 35.56 10.54 -18.97
CA ALA A 186 36.45 11.28 -19.87
C ALA A 186 37.69 10.44 -20.19
N GLN A 187 38.20 10.52 -21.43
CA GLN A 187 39.38 9.78 -21.88
C GLN A 187 40.24 10.61 -22.85
N LEU A 188 39.94 10.56 -24.16
CA LEU A 188 40.72 11.26 -25.21
C LEU A 188 40.03 12.52 -25.74
N ALA A 189 38.73 12.45 -26.07
CA ALA A 189 37.97 13.58 -26.62
C ALA A 189 37.77 14.72 -25.60
N ARG A 190 37.61 14.35 -24.33
CA ARG A 190 37.74 15.21 -23.16
C ARG A 190 38.71 14.50 -22.24
N ARG A 191 39.81 15.15 -21.85
CA ARG A 191 40.78 14.56 -20.90
C ARG A 191 40.20 14.60 -19.49
N PRO A 192 40.47 13.58 -18.65
CA PRO A 192 40.16 13.65 -17.23
C PRO A 192 40.95 14.80 -16.58
N LEU A 193 40.41 15.31 -15.48
CA LEU A 193 41.14 16.23 -14.61
C LEU A 193 42.22 15.47 -13.84
N LEU A 194 43.25 16.19 -13.37
CA LEU A 194 44.23 15.66 -12.43
C LEU A 194 43.62 15.54 -11.02
N ASP A 195 44.22 14.71 -10.17
CA ASP A 195 43.69 14.40 -8.83
C ASP A 195 43.56 15.64 -7.91
N ASP A 196 44.38 16.67 -8.15
CA ASP A 196 44.41 17.92 -7.39
C ASP A 196 43.59 19.05 -8.04
N ALA A 197 42.92 18.78 -9.15
CA ALA A 197 42.10 19.78 -9.82
C ALA A 197 40.87 20.14 -8.96
N GLU A 198 40.64 21.45 -8.79
CA GLU A 198 39.45 21.93 -8.09
C GLU A 198 38.17 21.60 -8.88
N VAL A 199 37.14 21.14 -8.17
CA VAL A 199 35.80 20.87 -8.73
C VAL A 199 34.77 21.66 -7.94
N GLY A 200 34.06 22.55 -8.63
CA GLY A 200 32.96 23.30 -8.04
C GLY A 200 31.70 22.44 -7.87
N THR A 201 31.11 22.50 -6.68
CA THR A 201 29.79 21.91 -6.38
C THR A 201 28.68 22.96 -6.31
N GLU A 202 28.99 24.22 -6.58
CA GLU A 202 28.04 25.31 -6.48
C GLU A 202 26.87 25.13 -7.46
N LEU A 203 25.68 25.54 -7.01
CA LEU A 203 24.46 25.54 -7.81
C LEU A 203 23.81 26.92 -7.75
N ILE A 204 23.43 27.44 -8.91
CA ILE A 204 22.70 28.70 -9.03
C ILE A 204 21.29 28.39 -9.49
N ILE A 205 20.30 28.64 -8.62
CA ILE A 205 18.88 28.53 -8.93
C ILE A 205 18.42 29.85 -9.56
N GLY A 206 17.77 29.74 -10.72
CA GLY A 206 17.30 30.88 -11.50
C GLY A 206 18.42 31.84 -11.88
N PRO A 207 19.46 31.42 -12.64
CA PRO A 207 20.60 32.26 -12.97
C PRO A 207 20.26 33.52 -13.78
N LYS A 208 19.04 33.61 -14.33
CA LYS A 208 18.51 34.77 -15.06
C LYS A 208 17.61 35.68 -14.21
N ALA A 209 17.28 35.28 -12.98
CA ALA A 209 16.52 36.11 -12.05
C ALA A 209 17.37 37.32 -11.61
N ARG A 210 16.72 38.37 -11.12
CA ARG A 210 17.42 39.59 -10.64
C ARG A 210 18.22 39.31 -9.36
N LYS A 211 17.72 38.41 -8.51
CA LYS A 211 18.36 37.94 -7.28
C LYS A 211 18.50 36.41 -7.35
N PRO A 212 19.44 35.86 -8.14
CA PRO A 212 19.61 34.41 -8.25
C PRO A 212 20.02 33.81 -6.90
N LEU A 213 19.53 32.62 -6.58
CA LEU A 213 19.87 31.94 -5.33
C LEU A 213 21.08 31.03 -5.53
N ARG A 214 22.13 31.23 -4.72
CA ARG A 214 23.36 30.45 -4.75
C ARG A 214 23.40 29.45 -3.60
N LEU A 215 23.69 28.19 -3.92
CA LEU A 215 23.91 27.10 -2.98
C LEU A 215 25.35 26.59 -3.13
N ALA A 216 26.00 26.20 -2.02
CA ALA A 216 27.36 25.67 -2.05
C ALA A 216 27.44 24.25 -2.62
N ILE A 217 26.34 23.51 -2.55
CA ILE A 217 26.20 22.11 -3.00
C ILE A 217 24.92 21.94 -3.82
N PRO A 218 24.84 20.95 -4.73
CA PRO A 218 23.68 20.74 -5.60
C PRO A 218 22.60 19.88 -4.91
N LEU A 219 22.39 20.11 -3.62
CA LEU A 219 21.46 19.37 -2.76
C LEU A 219 20.73 20.37 -1.87
N PHE A 220 19.42 20.22 -1.68
CA PHE A 220 18.65 21.04 -0.74
C PHE A 220 17.58 20.17 -0.05
N VAL A 221 17.02 20.66 1.06
CA VAL A 221 15.97 19.93 1.79
C VAL A 221 14.61 20.24 1.16
N SER A 222 13.98 19.21 0.57
CA SER A 222 12.73 19.34 -0.19
C SER A 222 11.49 19.62 0.69
N ASP A 223 10.40 20.01 0.04
CA ASP A 223 9.13 20.43 0.66
C ASP A 223 8.51 19.37 1.57
N MET A 224 8.54 19.67 2.86
CA MET A 224 7.84 18.90 3.88
C MET A 224 7.18 19.89 4.84
N SER A 225 5.85 19.86 4.91
CA SER A 225 5.07 20.84 5.67
C SER A 225 5.25 20.69 7.18
N PHE A 226 5.25 21.81 7.90
CA PHE A 226 4.99 21.80 9.34
C PHE A 226 3.60 21.20 9.63
N GLY A 227 3.55 20.27 10.58
CA GLY A 227 2.41 19.40 10.90
C GLY A 227 2.51 18.00 10.31
N ALA A 228 3.18 17.83 9.16
CA ALA A 228 3.65 16.51 8.73
C ALA A 228 4.94 16.14 9.48
N LEU A 229 5.85 17.12 9.61
CA LEU A 229 6.99 17.08 10.50
C LEU A 229 6.71 17.89 11.77
N SER A 230 7.41 17.55 12.86
CA SER A 230 7.39 18.33 14.10
C SER A 230 8.16 19.65 13.94
N GLU A 231 7.99 20.54 14.91
CA GLU A 231 8.69 21.83 14.95
C GLU A 231 10.20 21.62 15.06
N GLU A 232 10.63 20.73 15.93
CA GLU A 232 12.05 20.42 16.16
C GLU A 232 12.70 19.84 14.90
N ALA A 233 11.97 18.99 14.16
CA ALA A 233 12.47 18.43 12.91
C ALA A 233 12.66 19.53 11.85
N LYS A 234 11.72 20.47 11.73
CA LYS A 234 11.82 21.59 10.78
C LYS A 234 13.01 22.50 11.13
N ILE A 235 13.12 22.92 12.39
CA ILE A 235 14.24 23.75 12.89
C ILE A 235 15.59 23.05 12.67
N ALA A 236 15.69 21.76 13.02
CA ALA A 236 16.94 21.00 12.88
C ALA A 236 17.37 20.85 11.42
N LEU A 237 16.43 20.56 10.51
CA LEU A 237 16.71 20.45 9.08
C LEU A 237 17.13 21.81 8.49
N SER A 238 16.46 22.89 8.88
CA SER A 238 16.77 24.25 8.43
C SER A 238 18.19 24.69 8.83
N ARG A 239 18.52 24.50 10.12
CA ARG A 239 19.87 24.75 10.65
C ARG A 239 20.92 23.88 9.97
N GLY A 240 20.63 22.60 9.77
CA GLY A 240 21.52 21.68 9.07
C GLY A 240 21.79 22.10 7.63
N ALA A 241 20.76 22.55 6.91
CA ALA A 241 20.89 23.08 5.56
C ALA A 241 21.76 24.35 5.54
N GLU A 242 21.60 25.26 6.50
CA GLU A 242 22.39 26.49 6.59
C GLU A 242 23.87 26.17 6.80
N LEU A 243 24.18 25.27 7.75
CA LEU A 243 25.54 24.81 8.03
C LEU A 243 26.18 24.09 6.82
N ALA A 244 25.38 23.41 6.01
CA ALA A 244 25.82 22.77 4.77
C ALA A 244 25.93 23.75 3.57
N GLY A 245 25.60 25.04 3.77
CA GLY A 245 25.63 26.05 2.71
C GLY A 245 24.51 25.88 1.67
N THR A 246 23.38 25.28 2.06
CA THR A 246 22.23 25.04 1.19
C THR A 246 20.90 25.50 1.80
N GLY A 247 19.82 25.34 1.05
CA GLY A 247 18.48 25.78 1.40
C GLY A 247 17.52 24.67 1.83
N ILE A 248 16.36 25.13 2.29
CA ILE A 248 15.23 24.29 2.70
C ILE A 248 13.92 24.88 2.18
N CYS A 249 12.94 24.03 1.90
CA CYS A 249 11.62 24.45 1.47
C CYS A 249 10.57 24.38 2.60
N SER A 250 9.65 25.35 2.61
CA SER A 250 8.58 25.45 3.62
C SER A 250 7.61 24.27 3.61
N GLY A 251 7.29 23.80 2.40
CA GLY A 251 6.17 22.91 2.15
C GLY A 251 4.79 23.56 2.30
N GLU A 252 3.74 22.77 2.01
CA GLU A 252 2.35 23.22 1.85
C GLU A 252 1.64 23.68 3.13
N GLY A 253 2.32 23.63 4.29
CA GLY A 253 1.74 23.92 5.60
C GLY A 253 1.92 25.37 6.05
N GLY A 254 2.48 26.22 5.20
CA GLY A 254 2.92 27.57 5.57
C GLY A 254 4.35 27.61 6.10
N MET A 255 4.86 28.82 6.28
CA MET A 255 6.21 29.09 6.79
C MET A 255 6.20 29.21 8.32
N LEU A 256 6.93 28.32 8.99
CA LEU A 256 7.17 28.38 10.43
C LEU A 256 8.28 29.43 10.71
N PRO A 257 8.02 30.48 11.51
CA PRO A 257 9.00 31.55 11.73
C PRO A 257 10.34 31.06 12.30
N GLU A 258 10.30 30.09 13.22
CA GLU A 258 11.49 29.53 13.85
C GLU A 258 12.32 28.68 12.90
N GLU A 259 11.68 28.01 11.94
CA GLU A 259 12.39 27.31 10.88
C GLU A 259 13.05 28.31 9.91
N HIS A 260 12.29 29.32 9.48
CA HIS A 260 12.77 30.34 8.55
C HIS A 260 13.97 31.11 9.10
N ALA A 261 13.96 31.44 10.40
CA ALA A 261 15.05 32.15 11.06
C ALA A 261 16.39 31.40 11.07
N GLU A 262 16.39 30.09 10.84
CA GLU A 262 17.58 29.23 10.88
C GLU A 262 18.27 29.07 9.52
N ASN A 263 17.69 29.58 8.42
CA ASN A 263 18.26 29.41 7.08
C ASN A 263 18.07 30.65 6.18
N SER A 264 19.18 31.12 5.63
CA SER A 264 19.28 32.29 4.76
C SER A 264 18.99 32.01 3.26
N ARG A 265 18.64 30.77 2.91
CA ARG A 265 18.44 30.25 1.56
C ARG A 265 17.08 29.53 1.48
N TYR A 266 16.03 30.24 1.88
CA TYR A 266 14.72 29.64 2.10
C TYR A 266 13.85 29.64 0.83
N PHE A 267 13.18 28.51 0.56
CA PHE A 267 12.26 28.33 -0.56
C PHE A 267 10.82 28.35 -0.05
N TYR A 268 10.00 29.25 -0.57
CA TYR A 268 8.60 29.36 -0.17
C TYR A 268 7.65 28.68 -1.17
N GLU A 269 6.86 27.73 -0.69
CA GLU A 269 5.89 26.96 -1.50
C GLU A 269 4.48 27.57 -1.37
N LEU A 270 3.83 27.85 -2.50
CA LEU A 270 2.40 28.14 -2.58
C LEU A 270 1.65 26.91 -3.08
N ALA A 271 0.77 26.36 -2.25
CA ALA A 271 -0.11 25.24 -2.58
C ALA A 271 -1.58 25.66 -2.68
N SER A 272 -2.42 24.77 -3.22
CA SER A 272 -3.84 25.02 -3.55
C SER A 272 -4.72 25.52 -2.40
N ALA A 273 -4.39 25.16 -1.15
CA ALA A 273 -5.12 25.61 0.03
C ALA A 273 -4.65 26.97 0.57
N ARG A 274 -3.52 27.48 0.09
CA ARG A 274 -2.92 28.76 0.50
C ARG A 274 -2.70 28.88 2.02
N PHE A 275 -2.48 27.76 2.72
CA PHE A 275 -2.27 27.78 4.17
C PHE A 275 -1.07 28.66 4.55
N GLY A 276 -1.32 29.68 5.36
CA GLY A 276 -0.30 30.62 5.81
C GLY A 276 0.36 31.44 4.70
N TRP A 277 -0.21 31.46 3.48
CA TRP A 277 0.30 32.24 2.36
C TRP A 277 0.12 33.73 2.62
N SER A 278 1.20 34.50 2.43
CA SER A 278 1.16 35.96 2.48
C SER A 278 2.30 36.52 1.64
N LEU A 279 2.03 37.62 0.93
CA LEU A 279 3.05 38.36 0.19
C LEU A 279 4.06 39.02 1.14
N ASP A 280 3.69 39.37 2.37
CA ASP A 280 4.63 39.96 3.33
C ASP A 280 5.79 39.00 3.65
N LYS A 281 5.52 37.69 3.64
CA LYS A 281 6.54 36.65 3.86
C LYS A 281 7.51 36.53 2.68
N VAL A 282 7.08 36.92 1.48
CA VAL A 282 7.88 36.82 0.24
C VAL A 282 9.11 37.75 0.26
N GLU A 283 9.04 38.87 0.98
CA GLU A 283 10.18 39.78 1.14
C GLU A 283 11.39 39.13 1.85
N HIS A 284 11.15 38.04 2.58
CA HIS A 284 12.13 37.41 3.45
C HIS A 284 12.65 36.05 2.95
N VAL A 285 12.32 35.65 1.72
CA VAL A 285 12.74 34.35 1.15
C VAL A 285 13.58 34.53 -0.11
N GLN A 286 14.32 33.50 -0.50
CA GLN A 286 15.31 33.58 -1.58
C GLN A 286 14.90 32.85 -2.84
N ALA A 287 13.84 32.04 -2.77
CA ALA A 287 13.19 31.45 -3.91
C ALA A 287 11.72 31.19 -3.57
N PHE A 288 10.89 31.17 -4.60
CA PHE A 288 9.47 30.86 -4.50
C PHE A 288 9.09 29.81 -5.53
N HIS A 289 8.11 28.95 -5.25
CA HIS A 289 7.50 28.12 -6.28
C HIS A 289 6.02 27.82 -6.03
N PHE A 290 5.31 27.59 -7.13
CA PHE A 290 3.97 27.01 -7.09
C PHE A 290 4.05 25.51 -6.93
N LYS A 291 3.12 24.93 -6.18
CA LYS A 291 2.90 23.49 -6.10
C LYS A 291 1.73 23.08 -6.99
N GLY A 292 2.03 22.52 -8.17
CA GLY A 292 1.04 21.87 -9.02
C GLY A 292 0.80 20.40 -8.69
N GLY A 293 1.77 19.72 -8.09
CA GLY A 293 1.61 18.32 -7.71
C GLY A 293 2.82 17.73 -7.00
N GLN A 294 2.64 16.52 -6.45
CA GLN A 294 3.72 15.71 -5.86
C GLN A 294 3.59 14.25 -6.29
N GLY A 295 4.73 13.54 -6.37
CA GLY A 295 4.81 12.18 -6.92
C GLY A 295 4.00 11.12 -6.18
N ALA A 296 3.66 11.35 -4.91
CA ALA A 296 2.93 10.39 -4.08
C ALA A 296 1.40 10.43 -4.26
N LYS A 297 0.85 11.57 -4.70
CA LYS A 297 -0.61 11.82 -4.70
C LYS A 297 -1.05 12.94 -5.66
N THR A 298 -0.51 12.93 -6.87
CA THR A 298 -0.89 13.87 -7.93
C THR A 298 -2.39 13.84 -8.21
N GLY A 299 -2.99 15.00 -8.47
CA GLY A 299 -4.44 15.13 -8.68
C GLY A 299 -5.28 15.10 -7.40
N THR A 300 -4.64 15.16 -6.24
CA THR A 300 -5.31 15.29 -4.93
C THR A 300 -4.61 16.32 -4.06
N GLY A 301 -5.30 16.81 -3.03
CA GLY A 301 -4.73 17.78 -2.09
C GLY A 301 -3.98 17.15 -0.91
N GLY A 302 -3.25 18.00 -0.20
CA GLY A 302 -2.79 17.77 1.17
C GLY A 302 -3.94 17.39 2.11
N HIS A 303 -3.68 16.50 3.07
CA HIS A 303 -4.61 16.18 4.13
C HIS A 303 -3.83 16.09 5.44
N LEU A 304 -4.18 16.95 6.40
CA LEU A 304 -3.72 16.86 7.78
C LEU A 304 -4.92 16.64 8.70
N PRO A 305 -4.97 15.52 9.44
CA PRO A 305 -6.06 15.24 10.37
C PRO A 305 -6.23 16.35 11.42
N GLY A 306 -7.48 16.68 11.76
CA GLY A 306 -7.80 17.79 12.68
C GLY A 306 -7.16 17.67 14.06
N ASN A 307 -6.97 16.45 14.58
CA ASN A 307 -6.28 16.21 15.85
C ASN A 307 -4.79 16.62 15.84
N LYS A 308 -4.19 16.81 14.66
CA LYS A 308 -2.85 17.39 14.52
C LYS A 308 -2.87 18.91 14.33
N VAL A 309 -4.03 19.50 14.02
CA VAL A 309 -4.18 20.95 13.83
C VAL A 309 -4.44 21.60 15.18
N VAL A 310 -3.40 21.69 15.99
CA VAL A 310 -3.43 22.25 17.35
C VAL A 310 -2.27 23.21 17.56
N GLY A 311 -2.45 24.20 18.44
CA GLY A 311 -1.42 25.17 18.80
C GLY A 311 -0.80 25.86 17.59
N LYS A 312 0.51 25.73 17.46
CA LYS A 312 1.30 26.41 16.42
C LYS A 312 0.94 25.98 15.00
N ILE A 313 0.50 24.73 14.80
CA ILE A 313 0.08 24.26 13.47
C ILE A 313 -1.18 25.00 13.01
N ALA A 314 -2.14 25.21 13.91
CA ALA A 314 -3.36 25.96 13.64
C ALA A 314 -3.03 27.43 13.33
N GLN A 315 -2.13 28.04 14.11
CA GLN A 315 -1.68 29.43 13.92
C GLN A 315 -0.97 29.64 12.57
N VAL A 316 0.03 28.81 12.24
CA VAL A 316 0.80 28.93 10.99
C VAL A 316 -0.08 28.72 9.75
N ARG A 317 -1.09 27.85 9.85
CA ARG A 317 -2.03 27.55 8.76
C ARG A 317 -3.22 28.50 8.71
N GLU A 318 -3.38 29.38 9.69
CA GLU A 318 -4.53 30.27 9.86
C GLU A 318 -5.86 29.50 9.91
N LEU A 319 -5.86 28.39 10.67
CA LEU A 319 -7.02 27.52 10.87
C LEU A 319 -7.48 27.52 12.33
N PRO A 320 -8.79 27.37 12.61
CA PRO A 320 -9.29 26.98 13.92
C PRO A 320 -8.66 25.66 14.40
N GLU A 321 -8.36 25.58 15.70
CA GLU A 321 -7.87 24.33 16.29
C GLU A 321 -8.89 23.18 16.14
N GLY A 322 -8.39 21.98 15.87
CA GLY A 322 -9.20 20.79 15.63
C GLY A 322 -9.80 20.71 14.22
N GLN A 323 -9.75 21.78 13.41
CA GLN A 323 -10.25 21.75 12.04
C GLN A 323 -9.30 20.95 11.14
N PRO A 324 -9.77 19.90 10.44
CA PRO A 324 -8.95 19.18 9.48
C PRO A 324 -8.47 20.11 8.35
N ALA A 325 -7.17 20.07 8.04
CA ALA A 325 -6.62 20.84 6.93
C ALA A 325 -6.69 20.01 5.65
N VAL A 326 -7.69 20.28 4.81
CA VAL A 326 -7.92 19.59 3.54
C VAL A 326 -7.67 20.55 2.40
N SER A 327 -6.68 20.25 1.56
CA SER A 327 -6.40 21.07 0.39
C SER A 327 -7.27 20.64 -0.81
N PRO A 328 -7.70 21.58 -1.65
CA PRO A 328 -8.25 21.26 -2.97
C PRO A 328 -7.20 20.53 -3.84
N ALA A 329 -7.64 19.75 -4.82
CA ALA A 329 -6.74 19.05 -5.75
C ALA A 329 -5.95 19.99 -6.68
N THR A 330 -6.47 21.19 -6.92
CA THR A 330 -5.88 22.25 -7.76
C THR A 330 -6.20 23.62 -7.16
N PHE A 331 -5.50 24.65 -7.59
CA PHE A 331 -5.90 26.03 -7.29
C PHE A 331 -7.32 26.30 -7.79
N ILE A 332 -8.15 26.90 -6.95
CA ILE A 332 -9.55 27.22 -7.28
C ILE A 332 -9.60 28.41 -8.26
N ASP A 333 -8.69 29.35 -8.06
CA ASP A 333 -8.64 30.67 -8.71
C ASP A 333 -7.54 30.80 -9.78
N LEU A 334 -6.50 29.96 -9.75
CA LEU A 334 -5.44 29.94 -10.77
C LEU A 334 -5.68 28.81 -11.76
N LYS A 335 -6.02 29.14 -13.02
CA LYS A 335 -6.38 28.14 -14.05
C LYS A 335 -5.55 28.25 -15.31
N THR A 336 -5.21 29.47 -15.71
CA THR A 336 -4.49 29.75 -16.96
C THR A 336 -3.05 30.15 -16.69
N VAL A 337 -2.20 30.05 -17.70
CA VAL A 337 -0.81 30.55 -17.65
C VAL A 337 -0.77 32.00 -17.14
N ASP A 338 -1.70 32.85 -17.59
CA ASP A 338 -1.76 34.25 -17.21
C ASP A 338 -2.10 34.45 -15.72
N ASP A 339 -2.91 33.58 -15.13
CA ASP A 339 -3.21 33.62 -13.69
C ASP A 339 -1.97 33.35 -12.85
N PHE A 340 -1.20 32.31 -13.22
CA PHE A 340 0.06 32.00 -12.54
C PHE A 340 1.11 33.07 -12.79
N ARG A 341 1.17 33.64 -14.01
CA ARG A 341 2.11 34.72 -14.33
C ARG A 341 1.86 35.95 -13.49
N ARG A 342 0.59 36.35 -13.31
CA ARG A 342 0.22 37.47 -12.43
C ARG A 342 0.78 37.30 -11.01
N VAL A 343 0.59 36.13 -10.41
CA VAL A 343 1.12 35.85 -9.06
C VAL A 343 2.66 35.80 -9.07
N ALA A 344 3.28 35.23 -10.11
CA ALA A 344 4.74 35.21 -10.24
C ALA A 344 5.33 36.62 -10.32
N ASP A 345 4.65 37.52 -11.05
CA ASP A 345 5.06 38.91 -11.20
C ASP A 345 4.89 39.70 -9.89
N GLU A 346 3.78 39.50 -9.17
CA GLU A 346 3.57 40.06 -7.82
C GLU A 346 4.69 39.61 -6.86
N VAL A 347 5.05 38.32 -6.85
CA VAL A 347 6.15 37.79 -6.04
C VAL A 347 7.48 38.42 -6.44
N ARG A 348 7.75 38.60 -7.73
CA ARG A 348 8.97 39.25 -8.21
C ARG A 348 9.02 40.72 -7.82
N GLU A 349 7.90 41.43 -7.88
CA GLU A 349 7.80 42.83 -7.49
C GLU A 349 8.14 43.01 -6.02
N VAL A 350 7.45 42.27 -5.13
CA VAL A 350 7.62 42.34 -3.68
C VAL A 350 9.02 41.87 -3.24
N SER A 351 9.51 40.75 -3.77
CA SER A 351 10.84 40.22 -3.40
C SER A 351 12.01 40.99 -3.99
N GLY A 352 11.76 41.88 -4.97
CA GLY A 352 12.81 42.50 -5.80
C GLY A 352 13.48 41.52 -6.77
N GLY A 353 12.78 40.45 -7.16
CA GLY A 353 13.11 39.58 -8.29
C GLY A 353 13.88 38.30 -7.94
N ILE A 354 13.45 37.58 -6.89
CA ILE A 354 13.93 36.22 -6.60
C ILE A 354 13.48 35.22 -7.69
N PRO A 355 14.08 34.02 -7.77
CA PRO A 355 13.69 32.99 -8.71
C PRO A 355 12.28 32.45 -8.41
N ILE A 356 11.49 32.29 -9.48
CA ILE A 356 10.17 31.67 -9.44
C ILE A 356 10.29 30.24 -9.97
N GLY A 357 9.71 29.28 -9.27
CA GLY A 357 9.71 27.88 -9.69
C GLY A 357 8.33 27.31 -9.86
N PHE A 358 8.29 26.12 -10.44
CA PHE A 358 7.08 25.31 -10.49
C PHE A 358 7.40 23.87 -10.07
N LYS A 359 6.77 23.41 -9.00
CA LYS A 359 6.83 22.03 -8.55
C LYS A 359 5.70 21.22 -9.17
N MET A 360 6.06 20.14 -9.85
CA MET A 360 5.14 19.28 -10.57
C MET A 360 5.53 17.82 -10.38
N SER A 361 4.53 16.94 -10.48
CA SER A 361 4.80 15.52 -10.54
C SER A 361 5.03 15.07 -11.99
N ALA A 362 5.90 14.09 -12.19
CA ALA A 362 6.21 13.53 -13.50
C ALA A 362 5.02 12.77 -14.10
N GLN A 363 4.08 13.49 -14.70
CA GLN A 363 2.92 12.97 -15.43
C GLN A 363 3.08 13.22 -16.94
N HIS A 364 2.46 14.29 -17.45
CA HIS A 364 2.58 14.73 -18.83
C HIS A 364 3.79 15.66 -18.96
N ILE A 365 4.97 15.14 -18.59
CA ILE A 365 6.22 15.89 -18.32
C ILE A 365 6.46 17.04 -19.29
N GLU A 366 6.47 16.80 -20.60
CA GLU A 366 6.77 17.84 -21.59
C GLU A 366 5.68 18.93 -21.61
N ALA A 367 4.40 18.56 -21.60
CA ALA A 367 3.29 19.51 -21.60
C ALA A 367 3.20 20.31 -20.28
N ASP A 368 3.48 19.67 -19.14
CA ASP A 368 3.48 20.31 -17.83
C ASP A 368 4.67 21.28 -17.68
N ILE A 369 5.84 20.92 -18.25
CA ILE A 369 7.00 21.82 -18.34
C ILE A 369 6.70 22.99 -19.28
N ASP A 370 6.10 22.75 -20.45
CA ASP A 370 5.71 23.81 -21.40
C ASP A 370 4.77 24.83 -20.74
N PHE A 371 3.83 24.37 -19.91
CA PHE A 371 2.97 25.25 -19.11
C PHE A 371 3.80 26.13 -18.15
N GLY A 372 4.74 25.53 -17.41
CA GLY A 372 5.66 26.25 -16.52
C GLY A 372 6.53 27.27 -17.26
N LEU A 373 7.10 26.88 -18.40
CA LEU A 373 7.91 27.76 -19.25
C LEU A 373 7.09 28.92 -19.80
N ALA A 374 5.83 28.68 -20.20
CA ALA A 374 4.94 29.73 -20.66
C ALA A 374 4.65 30.77 -19.57
N ILE A 375 4.57 30.37 -18.29
CA ILE A 375 4.46 31.31 -17.17
C ILE A 375 5.72 32.20 -17.08
N GLY A 376 6.88 31.64 -17.41
CA GLY A 376 8.18 32.30 -17.30
C GLY A 376 8.89 31.98 -15.99
N VAL A 377 8.75 30.75 -15.49
CA VAL A 377 9.46 30.28 -14.30
C VAL A 377 10.96 30.08 -14.57
N ASP A 378 11.75 30.28 -13.53
CA ASP A 378 13.21 30.22 -13.52
C ASP A 378 13.76 28.82 -13.21
N TYR A 379 12.96 27.94 -12.58
CA TYR A 379 13.33 26.56 -12.28
C TYR A 379 12.11 25.63 -12.18
N ILE A 380 12.33 24.32 -12.31
CA ILE A 380 11.30 23.28 -12.17
C ILE A 380 11.74 22.28 -11.11
N ILE A 381 10.82 21.90 -10.21
CA ILE A 381 10.97 20.75 -9.32
C ILE A 381 10.12 19.63 -9.91
N LEU A 382 10.76 18.55 -10.39
CA LEU A 382 10.08 17.42 -11.01
C LEU A 382 10.08 16.21 -10.08
N ASP A 383 8.93 15.95 -9.46
CA ASP A 383 8.73 14.83 -8.54
C ASP A 383 8.38 13.55 -9.31
N GLY A 384 9.33 12.61 -9.38
CA GLY A 384 9.08 11.27 -9.88
C GLY A 384 8.29 10.36 -8.93
N ARG A 385 7.90 9.18 -9.44
CA ARG A 385 7.37 8.09 -8.62
C ARG A 385 8.37 7.69 -7.54
N GLY A 386 7.88 7.44 -6.33
CA GLY A 386 8.72 7.15 -5.15
C GLY A 386 8.79 8.27 -4.13
N GLY A 387 8.27 9.46 -4.45
CA GLY A 387 8.20 10.58 -3.52
C GLY A 387 7.51 10.19 -2.20
N GLY A 388 8.07 10.68 -1.09
CA GLY A 388 7.51 10.48 0.25
C GLY A 388 6.27 11.33 0.50
N THR A 389 5.49 10.96 1.51
CA THR A 389 4.34 11.74 1.97
C THR A 389 3.96 11.36 3.39
N GLY A 390 3.46 12.31 4.18
CA GLY A 390 2.91 12.00 5.50
C GLY A 390 1.62 11.17 5.43
N ALA A 391 0.84 11.31 4.36
CA ALA A 391 -0.37 10.56 4.09
C ALA A 391 -0.80 10.67 2.61
N ALA A 392 -0.96 9.52 1.95
CA ALA A 392 -1.59 9.40 0.64
C ALA A 392 -2.41 8.11 0.51
N PRO A 393 -3.48 8.11 -0.29
CA PRO A 393 -4.18 6.88 -0.62
C PRO A 393 -3.27 5.93 -1.41
N GLU A 394 -3.30 4.64 -1.07
CA GLU A 394 -2.42 3.64 -1.68
C GLU A 394 -2.62 3.50 -3.18
N ILE A 395 -3.87 3.65 -3.65
CA ILE A 395 -4.18 3.58 -5.07
C ILE A 395 -3.45 4.66 -5.88
N PHE A 396 -3.33 5.87 -5.37
CA PHE A 396 -2.54 6.92 -6.03
C PHE A 396 -1.07 6.57 -5.94
N LYS A 397 -0.56 6.41 -4.71
CA LYS A 397 0.86 6.19 -4.44
C LYS A 397 1.47 5.05 -5.28
N LYS A 398 0.75 3.93 -5.42
CA LYS A 398 1.24 2.72 -6.11
C LYS A 398 1.06 2.74 -7.63
N ASN A 399 0.29 3.67 -8.20
CA ASN A 399 -0.14 3.55 -9.60
C ASN A 399 0.06 4.80 -10.46
N ILE A 400 0.60 5.89 -9.91
CA ILE A 400 0.82 7.14 -10.66
C ILE A 400 2.30 7.49 -10.79
N SER A 401 2.58 8.50 -11.63
CA SER A 401 3.90 9.10 -11.87
C SER A 401 4.88 8.21 -12.62
N VAL A 402 5.67 8.85 -13.48
CA VAL A 402 6.88 8.27 -14.08
C VAL A 402 7.99 8.26 -13.03
N PRO A 403 8.78 7.18 -12.89
CA PRO A 403 9.94 7.16 -11.98
C PRO A 403 10.96 8.27 -12.29
N THR A 404 11.68 8.73 -11.27
CA THR A 404 12.57 9.92 -11.36
C THR A 404 13.61 9.82 -12.48
N ILE A 405 14.29 8.67 -12.62
CA ILE A 405 15.34 8.49 -13.64
C ILE A 405 14.81 8.66 -15.08
N PRO A 406 13.77 7.92 -15.53
CA PRO A 406 13.20 8.13 -16.86
C PRO A 406 12.51 9.51 -17.00
N ALA A 407 11.96 10.06 -15.92
CA ALA A 407 11.36 11.39 -15.96
C ALA A 407 12.40 12.48 -16.25
N LEU A 408 13.57 12.41 -15.61
CA LEU A 408 14.68 13.34 -15.83
C LEU A 408 15.19 13.29 -17.28
N ALA A 409 15.27 12.08 -17.87
CA ALA A 409 15.68 11.91 -19.26
C ALA A 409 14.69 12.56 -20.25
N ARG A 410 13.39 12.58 -19.92
CA ARG A 410 12.36 13.24 -20.71
C ARG A 410 12.37 14.75 -20.54
N ALA A 411 12.47 15.23 -19.30
CA ALA A 411 12.46 16.65 -18.96
C ALA A 411 13.62 17.46 -19.56
N ARG A 412 14.71 16.79 -19.95
CA ARG A 412 15.86 17.42 -20.61
C ARG A 412 15.61 17.76 -22.09
N LYS A 413 14.69 17.06 -22.74
CA LYS A 413 14.38 17.26 -24.16
C LYS A 413 13.58 18.55 -24.34
#